data_AF-A0A5B0G5T2-F1
#
_entry.id   AF-A0A5B0G5T2-F1
#
_cell.length_a   1.000
_cell.length_b   1.000
_cell.length_c   1.000
_cell.angle_alpha   90.00
_cell.angle_beta   90.00
_cell.angle_gamma   90.00
#
_symmetry.space_group_name_H-M   'P 1'
#
loop_
_entity.id
_entity.type
_entity.pdbx_description
1 polymer ?
#
loop_
_entity_poly.entity_id
_entity_poly.type
_entity_poly.pdbx_seq_one_letter_code
_entity_poly.pdbx_strand_id
1 'polypeptide(L)'
;MKKLMLAALGVVLLGGCVGMRDITANDLRKPEHAAQTLYFDKSVQQVNQALFEHATGCRSLGTISADPTGSRIVVTDEGMGLTKLAVWALVDIDADGSGVRLTSYDYYHNKNTRHFIGEVINAISDPKTCS
;
A
#
# COMPACT_ATOMS: atom_id res chain seq x y z
N MET A 1 63.77 8.36 14.75
CA MET A 1 63.25 7.22 13.95
C MET A 1 61.75 7.10 14.19
N LYS A 2 60.94 7.53 13.22
CA LYS A 2 59.47 7.58 13.30
C LYS A 2 58.91 6.19 12.99
N LYS A 3 58.19 5.57 13.93
CA LYS A 3 57.44 4.32 13.69
C LYS A 3 56.02 4.70 13.28
N LEU A 4 55.71 4.47 12.01
CA LEU A 4 54.39 4.67 11.42
C LEU A 4 53.44 3.56 11.89
N MET A 5 52.35 3.98 12.52
CA MET A 5 51.16 3.19 12.78
C MET A 5 50.56 2.69 11.45
N LEU A 6 50.30 1.38 11.35
CA LEU A 6 49.33 0.83 10.41
C LEU A 6 48.26 0.10 11.22
N ALA A 7 47.22 0.84 11.61
CA ALA A 7 45.93 0.27 11.99
C ALA A 7 45.05 0.28 10.73
N ALA A 8 44.95 -0.86 10.07
CA ALA A 8 44.06 -1.04 8.93
C ALA A 8 42.61 -1.01 9.42
N LEU A 9 41.94 0.11 9.23
CA LEU A 9 40.49 0.28 9.37
C LEU A 9 39.80 -0.57 8.29
N GLY A 10 39.47 -1.82 8.61
CA GLY A 10 38.53 -2.63 7.84
C GLY A 10 37.11 -2.19 8.14
N VAL A 11 36.64 -1.09 7.56
CA VAL A 11 35.22 -0.73 7.59
C VAL A 11 34.49 -1.67 6.62
N VAL A 12 33.82 -2.66 7.19
CA VAL A 12 32.88 -3.54 6.49
C VAL A 12 31.72 -2.68 6.01
N LEU A 13 31.72 -2.31 4.73
CA LEU A 13 30.57 -1.72 4.05
C LEU A 13 29.51 -2.80 3.82
N LEU A 14 28.76 -3.16 4.86
CA LEU A 14 27.44 -3.79 4.75
C LEU A 14 26.39 -2.69 4.52
N GLY A 15 26.59 -1.87 3.50
CA GLY A 15 25.64 -0.83 3.10
C GLY A 15 24.91 -1.27 1.84
N GLY A 16 23.64 -1.68 1.96
CA GLY A 16 22.75 -1.66 0.78
C GLY A 16 21.54 -2.61 0.72
N CYS A 17 21.39 -3.62 1.58
CA CYS A 17 20.24 -4.55 1.49
C CYS A 17 19.04 -4.15 2.36
N VAL A 18 18.83 -2.86 2.63
CA VAL A 18 17.70 -2.40 3.47
C VAL A 18 16.44 -2.09 2.63
N GLY A 19 16.54 -2.04 1.30
CA GLY A 19 15.48 -1.47 0.45
C GLY A 19 14.48 -2.45 -0.16
N MET A 20 14.77 -3.76 -0.22
CA MET A 20 13.83 -4.74 -0.78
C MET A 20 13.57 -5.78 0.30
N ARG A 21 12.31 -5.91 0.72
CA ARG A 21 11.82 -6.96 1.61
C ARG A 21 10.58 -7.56 0.97
N ASP A 22 10.36 -8.84 1.22
CA ASP A 22 9.17 -9.55 0.77
C ASP A 22 7.97 -9.25 1.71
N ILE A 23 7.60 -7.97 1.82
CA ILE A 23 6.52 -7.47 2.68
C ILE A 23 5.18 -8.05 2.22
N THR A 24 4.43 -8.64 3.15
CA THR A 24 3.09 -9.16 2.87
C THR A 24 2.01 -8.15 3.28
N ALA A 25 0.79 -8.35 2.78
CA ALA A 25 -0.39 -7.60 3.23
C ALA A 25 -0.58 -7.64 4.76
N ASN A 26 -0.27 -8.77 5.42
CA ASN A 26 -0.40 -8.88 6.87
C ASN A 26 0.71 -8.13 7.62
N ASP A 27 1.90 -8.01 7.05
CA ASP A 27 2.96 -7.19 7.64
C ASP A 27 2.59 -5.71 7.62
N LEU A 28 1.95 -5.25 6.54
CA LEU A 28 1.46 -3.88 6.40
C LEU A 28 0.33 -3.53 7.38
N ARG A 29 -0.49 -4.49 7.82
CA ARG A 29 -1.60 -4.24 8.75
C ARG A 29 -1.16 -3.94 10.18
N LYS A 30 0.14 -3.91 10.46
CA LYS A 30 0.64 -3.52 11.77
C LYS A 30 0.43 -2.02 12.01
N PRO A 31 0.14 -1.59 13.25
CA PRO A 31 -0.21 -0.20 13.55
C PRO A 31 0.85 0.83 13.12
N GLU A 32 2.14 0.47 13.15
CA GLU A 32 3.24 1.35 12.74
C GLU A 32 3.22 1.73 11.25
N HIS A 33 2.47 0.99 10.42
CA HIS A 33 2.34 1.24 8.98
C HIS A 33 0.98 1.84 8.60
N ALA A 34 0.07 2.01 9.57
CA ALA A 34 -1.23 2.64 9.32
C ALA A 34 -1.02 4.12 8.96
N ALA A 35 -1.58 4.53 7.81
CA ALA A 35 -1.42 5.88 7.29
C ALA A 35 -2.65 6.75 7.58
N GLN A 36 -3.85 6.27 7.27
CA GLN A 36 -5.10 7.00 7.52
C GLN A 36 -6.31 6.07 7.55
N THR A 37 -7.36 6.54 8.22
CA THR A 37 -8.68 5.90 8.26
C THR A 37 -9.74 6.91 7.82
N LEU A 38 -10.60 6.50 6.90
CA LEU A 38 -11.69 7.30 6.34
C LEU A 38 -13.00 6.51 6.39
N TYR A 39 -14.11 7.23 6.37
CA TYR A 39 -15.46 6.65 6.33
C TYR A 39 -16.18 7.15 5.09
N PHE A 40 -16.86 6.23 4.41
CA PHE A 40 -17.70 6.56 3.25
C PHE A 40 -19.11 6.08 3.50
N ASP A 41 -20.09 6.95 3.23
CA ASP A 41 -21.50 6.60 3.20
C ASP A 41 -21.85 5.87 1.89
N LYS A 42 -21.22 4.72 1.70
CA LYS A 42 -21.36 3.82 0.55
C LYS A 42 -21.32 2.39 1.05
N SER A 43 -22.09 1.49 0.46
CA SER A 43 -21.93 0.06 0.71
C SER A 43 -20.66 -0.48 0.07
N VAL A 44 -20.20 -1.66 0.52
CA VAL A 44 -19.07 -2.38 -0.09
C VAL A 44 -19.32 -2.62 -1.58
N GLN A 45 -20.55 -2.94 -1.98
CA GLN A 45 -20.91 -3.15 -3.39
C GLN A 45 -20.77 -1.86 -4.21
N GLN A 46 -21.20 -0.71 -3.67
CA GLN A 46 -21.04 0.59 -4.32
C GLN A 46 -19.56 0.97 -4.45
N VAL A 47 -18.75 0.66 -3.43
CA VAL A 47 -17.30 0.85 -3.48
C VAL A 47 -16.67 -0.04 -4.55
N ASN A 48 -16.99 -1.33 -4.60
CA ASN A 48 -16.47 -2.24 -5.61
C ASN A 48 -16.81 -1.77 -7.04
N GLN A 49 -18.05 -1.31 -7.24
CA GLN A 49 -18.50 -0.75 -8.51
C GLN A 49 -17.72 0.51 -8.87
N ALA A 50 -17.50 1.43 -7.93
CA ALA A 50 -16.74 2.66 -8.16
C ALA A 50 -15.27 2.36 -8.54
N LEU A 51 -14.62 1.43 -7.84
CA LEU A 51 -13.26 0.98 -8.17
C LEU A 51 -13.20 0.36 -9.58
N PHE A 52 -14.18 -0.46 -9.95
CA PHE A 52 -14.24 -1.06 -11.28
C PHE A 52 -14.50 -0.02 -12.38
N GLU A 53 -15.44 0.90 -12.17
CA GLU A 53 -15.71 2.01 -13.10
C GLU A 53 -14.44 2.83 -13.34
N HIS A 54 -13.74 3.21 -12.28
CA HIS A 54 -12.47 3.93 -12.40
C HIS A 54 -11.40 3.11 -13.14
N ALA A 55 -11.26 1.82 -12.82
CA ALA A 55 -10.28 0.95 -13.48
C ALA A 55 -10.54 0.80 -14.99
N THR A 56 -11.80 0.82 -15.41
CA THR A 56 -12.19 0.74 -16.83
C THR A 56 -12.07 2.08 -17.57
N GLY A 57 -12.32 3.21 -16.89
CA GLY A 57 -12.32 4.54 -17.51
C GLY A 57 -10.97 5.27 -17.45
N CYS A 58 -10.16 4.97 -16.44
CA CYS A 58 -8.90 5.64 -16.16
C CYS A 58 -7.73 4.66 -16.26
N ARG A 59 -7.33 4.05 -15.13
CA ARG A 59 -6.18 3.15 -15.03
C ARG A 59 -6.40 2.11 -13.95
N SER A 60 -5.64 1.02 -14.02
CA SER A 60 -5.62 0.01 -12.95
C SER A 60 -5.17 0.62 -11.61
N LEU A 61 -5.89 0.25 -10.54
CA LEU A 61 -5.61 0.58 -9.14
C LEU A 61 -4.87 -0.57 -8.43
N GLY A 62 -4.01 -1.30 -9.16
CA GLY A 62 -3.31 -2.46 -8.61
C GLY A 62 -4.22 -3.69 -8.50
N THR A 63 -3.95 -4.55 -7.51
CA THR A 63 -4.70 -5.78 -7.30
C THR A 63 -5.91 -5.49 -6.40
N ILE A 64 -7.12 -5.71 -6.91
CA ILE A 64 -8.37 -5.59 -6.15
C ILE A 64 -8.86 -7.00 -5.80
N SER A 65 -9.07 -7.26 -4.51
CA SER A 65 -9.62 -8.51 -3.99
C SER A 65 -10.82 -8.23 -3.10
N ALA A 66 -11.98 -8.77 -3.44
CA ALA A 66 -13.18 -8.72 -2.61
C ALA A 66 -13.35 -10.06 -1.87
N ASP A 67 -13.78 -10.00 -0.61
CA ASP A 67 -14.15 -11.20 0.12
C ASP A 67 -15.43 -11.85 -0.48
N PRO A 68 -15.59 -13.18 -0.38
CA PRO A 68 -16.79 -13.84 -0.89
C PRO A 68 -18.08 -13.42 -0.18
N THR A 69 -17.97 -12.90 1.04
CA THR A 69 -19.08 -12.42 1.86
C THR A 69 -19.56 -11.03 1.44
N GLY A 70 -18.79 -10.29 0.64
CA GLY A 70 -19.10 -8.93 0.22
C GLY A 70 -19.03 -7.91 1.36
N SER A 71 -18.30 -8.22 2.43
CA SER A 71 -18.10 -7.37 3.60
C SER A 71 -16.77 -6.61 3.56
N ARG A 72 -15.85 -6.99 2.68
CA ARG A 72 -14.50 -6.44 2.63
C ARG A 72 -13.92 -6.40 1.22
N ILE A 73 -13.20 -5.33 0.94
CA ILE A 73 -12.34 -5.19 -0.25
C ILE A 73 -10.93 -4.86 0.22
N VAL A 74 -9.94 -5.43 -0.45
CA VAL A 74 -8.52 -5.12 -0.28
C VAL A 74 -7.98 -4.68 -1.62
N VAL A 75 -7.31 -3.52 -1.62
CA VAL A 75 -6.59 -3.01 -2.80
C VAL A 75 -5.11 -2.93 -2.48
N THR A 76 -4.26 -3.57 -3.28
CA THR A 76 -2.81 -3.61 -3.06
C THR A 76 -2.03 -3.01 -4.22
N ASP A 77 -1.02 -2.21 -3.87
CA ASP A 77 0.08 -1.85 -4.77
C ASP A 77 1.22 -2.83 -4.55
N GLU A 78 1.62 -3.52 -5.62
CA GLU A 78 2.59 -4.61 -5.57
C GLU A 78 3.77 -4.31 -6.49
N GLY A 79 4.96 -4.66 -6.03
CA GLY A 79 6.18 -4.54 -6.83
C GLY A 79 7.19 -5.61 -6.51
N MET A 80 8.37 -5.52 -7.12
CA MET A 80 9.41 -6.53 -6.93
C MET A 80 9.95 -6.48 -5.49
N GLY A 81 9.88 -7.61 -4.80
CA GLY A 81 10.62 -7.87 -3.55
C GLY A 81 11.94 -8.56 -3.82
N LEU A 82 12.52 -9.18 -2.79
CA LEU A 82 13.79 -9.91 -2.89
C LEU A 82 13.62 -11.25 -3.62
N THR A 83 12.58 -12.00 -3.25
CA THR A 83 12.34 -13.34 -3.77
C THR A 83 10.96 -13.51 -4.40
N LYS A 84 10.02 -12.60 -4.09
CA LYS A 84 8.65 -12.61 -4.58
C LYS A 84 8.12 -11.18 -4.72
N LEU A 85 6.88 -11.04 -5.22
CA LEU A 85 6.19 -9.76 -5.16
C LEU A 85 6.01 -9.31 -3.70
N ALA A 86 6.26 -8.03 -3.45
CA ALA A 86 6.08 -7.38 -2.17
C ALA A 86 4.94 -6.38 -2.28
N VAL A 87 4.12 -6.30 -1.23
CA VAL A 87 3.07 -5.29 -1.12
C VAL A 87 3.69 -4.00 -0.57
N TRP A 88 3.61 -2.92 -1.34
CA TRP A 88 4.19 -1.62 -0.99
C TRP A 88 3.18 -0.73 -0.25
N ALA A 89 1.91 -0.78 -0.68
CA ALA A 89 0.79 -0.12 -0.03
C ALA A 89 -0.44 -1.02 -0.06
N LEU A 90 -1.32 -0.82 0.92
CA LEU A 90 -2.54 -1.60 1.08
C LEU A 90 -3.68 -0.69 1.53
N VAL A 91 -4.87 -0.90 0.97
CA VAL A 91 -6.11 -0.25 1.38
C VAL A 91 -7.10 -1.34 1.75
N ASP A 92 -7.42 -1.46 3.04
CA ASP A 92 -8.49 -2.30 3.54
C ASP A 92 -9.78 -1.49 3.60
N ILE A 93 -10.87 -2.05 3.09
CA ILE A 93 -12.19 -1.43 3.12
C ILE A 93 -13.14 -2.45 3.71
N ASP A 94 -13.64 -2.19 4.90
CA ASP A 94 -14.56 -3.06 5.63
C ASP A 94 -15.94 -2.41 5.73
N ALA A 95 -17.01 -3.21 5.67
CA ALA A 95 -18.34 -2.76 6.02
C ALA A 95 -18.36 -2.21 7.46
N ASP A 96 -18.98 -1.05 7.65
CA ASP A 96 -19.11 -0.40 8.95
C ASP A 96 -20.52 0.16 9.12
N GLY A 97 -21.41 -0.66 9.68
CA GLY A 97 -22.81 -0.30 9.90
C GLY A 97 -23.54 0.03 8.61
N SER A 98 -23.77 1.33 8.37
CA SER A 98 -24.47 1.85 7.19
C SER A 98 -23.54 2.17 6.00
N GLY A 99 -22.22 2.14 6.19
CA GLY A 99 -21.26 2.52 5.15
C GLY A 99 -20.04 1.58 5.12
N VAL A 100 -18.89 2.14 4.76
CA VAL A 100 -17.61 1.46 4.84
C VAL A 100 -16.57 2.29 5.58
N ARG A 101 -15.67 1.59 6.28
CA ARG A 101 -14.45 2.13 6.84
C ARG A 101 -13.27 1.70 5.98
N LEU A 102 -12.54 2.68 5.46
CA LEU A 102 -11.29 2.50 4.73
C LEU A 102 -10.13 2.72 5.69
N THR A 103 -9.17 1.79 5.75
CA THR A 103 -7.88 1.96 6.43
C THR A 103 -6.75 1.68 5.44
N SER A 104 -5.88 2.66 5.24
CA SER A 104 -4.73 2.49 4.35
C SER A 104 -3.43 2.31 5.12
N TYR A 105 -2.51 1.55 4.55
CA TYR A 105 -1.22 1.20 5.12
C TYR A 105 -0.13 1.41 4.07
N ASP A 106 1.03 1.89 4.51
CA ASP A 106 2.18 2.20 3.66
C ASP A 106 3.47 1.87 4.43
N TYR A 107 4.30 1.00 3.86
CA TYR A 107 5.56 0.57 4.49
C TYR A 107 6.70 1.56 4.25
N TYR A 108 6.77 2.14 3.04
CA TYR A 108 7.91 2.95 2.62
C TYR A 108 7.69 4.45 2.82
N HIS A 109 6.46 4.88 3.14
CA HIS A 109 6.08 6.26 3.39
C HIS A 109 6.48 7.22 2.26
N ASN A 110 6.49 6.72 1.02
CA ASN A 110 7.04 7.42 -0.13
C ASN A 110 5.94 8.10 -0.96
N LYS A 111 6.32 8.92 -1.95
CA LYS A 111 5.36 9.66 -2.76
C LYS A 111 4.46 8.74 -3.61
N ASN A 112 4.98 7.61 -4.08
CA ASN A 112 4.26 6.72 -4.99
C ASN A 112 3.14 5.96 -4.26
N THR A 113 3.47 5.37 -3.11
CA THR A 113 2.52 4.67 -2.23
C THR A 113 1.41 5.61 -1.73
N ARG A 114 1.77 6.85 -1.35
CA ARG A 114 0.77 7.88 -1.01
C ARG A 114 -0.10 8.30 -2.18
N HIS A 115 0.48 8.44 -3.37
CA HIS A 115 -0.28 8.75 -4.59
C HIS A 115 -1.27 7.64 -4.90
N PHE A 116 -0.84 6.38 -4.87
CA PHE A 116 -1.71 5.20 -5.01
C PHE A 116 -2.87 5.23 -4.01
N ILE A 117 -2.60 5.44 -2.72
CA ILE A 117 -3.67 5.53 -1.70
C ILE A 117 -4.66 6.67 -2.05
N GLY A 118 -4.15 7.82 -2.50
CA GLY A 118 -4.97 8.94 -2.95
C GLY A 118 -5.83 8.60 -4.16
N GLU A 119 -5.28 7.89 -5.15
CA GLU A 119 -6.03 7.42 -6.33
C GLU A 119 -7.16 6.46 -5.93
N VAL A 120 -6.91 5.51 -5.01
CA VAL A 120 -7.97 4.61 -4.52
C VAL A 120 -9.09 5.40 -3.84
N ILE A 121 -8.75 6.36 -2.99
CA ILE A 121 -9.74 7.22 -2.31
C ILE A 121 -10.54 8.06 -3.31
N ASN A 122 -9.87 8.62 -4.32
CA ASN A 122 -10.52 9.39 -5.38
C ASN A 122 -11.45 8.50 -6.20
N ALA A 123 -11.03 7.30 -6.57
CA ALA A 123 -11.84 6.34 -7.31
C ALA A 123 -13.14 5.98 -6.58
N ILE A 124 -13.12 5.90 -5.24
CA ILE A 124 -14.31 5.63 -4.42
C ILE A 124 -15.25 6.85 -4.39
N SER A 125 -14.67 8.05 -4.31
CA SER A 125 -15.40 9.31 -4.15
C SER A 125 -16.02 9.77 -5.47
N ASP A 126 -15.23 9.77 -6.53
CA ASP A 126 -15.55 10.21 -7.89
C ASP A 126 -14.89 9.27 -8.94
N PRO A 127 -15.52 8.13 -9.27
CA PRO A 127 -14.91 7.12 -10.12
C PRO A 127 -14.65 7.58 -11.57
N LYS A 128 -15.24 8.70 -12.00
CA LYS A 128 -15.12 9.21 -13.38
C LYS A 128 -13.93 10.16 -13.56
N THR A 129 -13.35 10.67 -12.49
CA THR A 129 -12.22 11.59 -12.55
C THR A 129 -10.92 10.79 -12.52
N CYS A 130 -10.11 10.93 -13.56
CA CYS A 130 -8.76 10.38 -13.64
C CYS A 130 -7.78 11.40 -13.05
N SER A 131 -6.99 10.98 -12.06
CA SER A 131 -6.01 11.81 -11.34
C SER A 131 -4.56 11.47 -11.69
#